data_AF-A0A927AGS5-F1
#
_entry.id   AF-A0A927AGS5-F1
#
_cell.length_a   1.000
_cell.length_b   1.000
_cell.length_c   1.000
_cell.angle_alpha   90.00
_cell.angle_beta   90.00
_cell.angle_gamma   90.00
#
_symmetry.space_group_name_H-M   'P 1'
#
loop_
_entity.id
_entity.type
_entity.pdbx_description
1 polymer ?
#
loop_
_entity_poly.entity_id
_entity_poly.type
_entity_poly.pdbx_seq_one_letter_code
_entity_poly.pdbx_strand_id
1 'polypeptide(L)'
;MASAILQDFLNDLHTKYKSIHEGVLANYIPELAKANPDWFGICIVTVDGQVYEIGDWEQLFTLQSISKAFVYGMALEDHGRDYVVKRVGVEPTGDAFNSIIKLDESSKRPYNPMVNAGAIATTSLIKGVGPTERLNRMLDMFQRYVGHNLFIDMSVFMSERTTGHRNRAMAHLMLNFGMIDAKIDEALDLYFQQCSLMVNCRDLAVMAATLANNGMNPITQERAVDSRYIRDILTVMYTCGMYDFAGEWAYKVGLPAKSGVSGGLIVVVPQQMGIAIFSPPLDSHGSSVRGIKVSEELSEKFGLHLFDLQTDRSRLLDTLCNKQETESE
;
A
#
# COMPACT_ATOMS: atom_id res chain seq x y z
N MET A 1 18.30 -5.07 -23.51
CA MET A 1 17.32 -4.49 -24.45
C MET A 1 15.95 -4.33 -23.79
N ALA A 2 15.34 -5.36 -23.20
CA ALA A 2 14.07 -5.23 -22.47
C ALA A 2 14.07 -4.14 -21.37
N SER A 3 15.18 -4.03 -20.62
CA SER A 3 15.37 -2.99 -19.61
C SER A 3 15.30 -1.56 -20.15
N ALA A 4 15.86 -1.30 -21.35
CA ALA A 4 15.79 0.02 -21.97
C ALA A 4 14.36 0.38 -22.39
N ILE A 5 13.62 -0.58 -22.94
CA ILE A 5 12.25 -0.35 -23.41
C ILE A 5 11.30 -0.02 -22.24
N LEU A 6 11.45 -0.69 -21.09
CA LEU A 6 10.64 -0.37 -19.91
C LEU A 6 10.98 1.03 -19.37
N GLN A 7 12.26 1.38 -19.31
CA GLN A 7 12.67 2.72 -18.87
C GLN A 7 12.16 3.82 -19.80
N ASP A 8 12.24 3.62 -21.11
CA ASP A 8 11.70 4.57 -22.10
C ASP A 8 10.19 4.73 -21.96
N PHE A 9 9.47 3.63 -21.75
CA PHE A 9 8.03 3.68 -21.50
C PHE A 9 7.68 4.43 -20.21
N LEU A 10 8.48 4.27 -19.14
CA LEU A 10 8.30 5.04 -17.91
C LEU A 10 8.58 6.54 -18.13
N ASN A 11 9.55 6.90 -18.97
CA ASN A 11 9.81 8.29 -19.34
C ASN A 11 8.62 8.91 -20.08
N ASP A 12 8.01 8.14 -21.00
CA ASP A 12 6.81 8.56 -21.73
C ASP A 12 5.62 8.76 -20.80
N LEU A 13 5.35 7.79 -19.90
CA LEU A 13 4.29 7.89 -18.89
C LEU A 13 4.48 9.10 -17.97
N HIS A 14 5.70 9.30 -17.47
CA HIS A 14 6.03 10.44 -16.62
C HIS A 14 5.75 11.75 -17.36
N THR A 15 6.27 11.90 -18.57
CA THR A 15 6.08 13.10 -19.40
C THR A 15 4.60 13.35 -19.70
N LYS A 16 3.85 12.31 -20.07
CA LYS A 16 2.44 12.38 -20.42
C LYS A 16 1.57 12.86 -19.25
N TYR A 17 1.82 12.34 -18.05
CA TYR A 17 0.97 12.58 -16.89
C TYR A 17 1.45 13.70 -15.95
N LYS A 18 2.68 14.19 -16.13
CA LYS A 18 3.23 15.31 -15.34
C LYS A 18 2.38 16.58 -15.41
N SER A 19 1.70 16.84 -16.53
CA SER A 19 0.86 18.02 -16.74
C SER A 19 -0.55 17.91 -16.15
N ILE A 20 -0.94 16.76 -15.59
CA ILE A 20 -2.23 16.63 -14.89
C ILE A 20 -2.10 17.32 -13.54
N HIS A 21 -2.85 18.40 -13.32
CA HIS A 21 -2.92 19.13 -12.04
C HIS A 21 -4.26 18.94 -11.32
N GLU A 22 -5.01 17.90 -11.69
CA GLU A 22 -6.27 17.53 -11.05
C GLU A 22 -6.04 16.98 -9.63
N GLY A 23 -7.10 17.03 -8.82
CA GLY A 23 -7.08 16.58 -7.43
C GLY A 23 -6.67 17.65 -6.43
N VAL A 24 -6.62 17.27 -5.16
CA VAL A 24 -6.28 18.17 -4.04
C VAL A 24 -5.34 17.48 -3.06
N LEU A 25 -4.48 18.27 -2.41
CA LEU A 25 -3.67 17.75 -1.31
C LEU A 25 -4.55 17.35 -0.13
N ALA A 26 -4.15 16.29 0.57
CA ALA A 26 -4.74 15.98 1.87
C ALA A 26 -4.46 17.13 2.85
N ASN A 27 -5.51 17.64 3.49
CA ASN A 27 -5.45 18.83 4.34
C ASN A 27 -6.13 18.66 5.71
N TYR A 28 -6.53 17.44 6.08
CA TYR A 28 -7.13 17.17 7.38
C TYR A 28 -6.13 17.29 8.54
N ILE A 29 -4.83 17.20 8.23
CA ILE A 29 -3.73 17.66 9.08
C ILE A 29 -2.84 18.68 8.35
N PRO A 30 -2.31 19.70 9.04
CA PRO A 30 -1.50 20.74 8.42
C PRO A 30 -0.23 20.24 7.71
N GLU A 31 0.35 19.15 8.18
CA GLU A 31 1.63 18.62 7.70
C GLU A 31 1.51 18.07 6.27
N LEU A 32 0.40 17.43 5.92
CA LEU A 32 0.19 16.88 4.58
C LEU A 32 -0.06 17.99 3.55
N ALA A 33 -0.66 19.11 3.96
CA ALA A 33 -0.90 20.26 3.10
C ALA A 33 0.38 21.00 2.67
N LYS A 34 1.54 20.66 3.26
CA LYS A 34 2.84 21.25 2.93
C LYS A 34 3.53 20.58 1.73
N ALA A 35 3.02 19.43 1.26
CA ALA A 35 3.59 18.72 0.12
C ALA A 35 3.52 19.57 -1.15
N ASN A 36 4.54 19.48 -2.01
CA ASN A 36 4.49 20.13 -3.32
C ASN A 36 3.54 19.33 -4.24
N PRO A 37 2.46 19.93 -4.77
CA PRO A 37 1.52 19.23 -5.66
C PRO A 37 2.15 18.79 -6.99
N ASP A 38 3.30 19.37 -7.37
CA ASP A 38 3.97 19.04 -8.62
C ASP A 38 4.89 17.82 -8.53
N TRP A 39 5.16 17.30 -7.32
CA TRP A 39 5.96 16.08 -7.18
C TRP A 39 5.31 14.90 -7.89
N PHE A 40 6.10 14.21 -8.70
CA PHE A 40 5.68 13.03 -9.43
C PHE A 40 6.84 12.07 -9.65
N GLY A 41 6.81 10.92 -8.96
CA GLY A 41 7.80 9.86 -9.09
C GLY A 41 7.14 8.52 -9.42
N ILE A 42 7.78 7.72 -10.27
CA ILE A 42 7.37 6.35 -10.58
C ILE A 42 8.58 5.44 -10.37
N CYS A 43 8.37 4.32 -9.68
CA CYS A 43 9.39 3.30 -9.49
C CYS A 43 8.83 1.90 -9.77
N ILE A 44 9.61 1.06 -10.44
CA ILE A 44 9.33 -0.36 -10.62
C ILE A 44 10.52 -1.17 -10.09
N VAL A 45 10.23 -2.19 -9.29
CA VAL A 45 11.22 -3.15 -8.82
C VAL A 45 10.76 -4.55 -9.19
N THR A 46 11.57 -5.28 -9.96
CA THR A 46 11.24 -6.64 -10.38
C THR A 46 11.61 -7.66 -9.30
N VAL A 47 11.05 -8.88 -9.38
CA VAL A 47 11.35 -9.95 -8.41
C VAL A 47 12.81 -10.46 -8.49
N ASP A 48 13.51 -10.19 -9.60
CA ASP A 48 14.95 -10.44 -9.78
C ASP A 48 15.82 -9.25 -9.34
N GLY A 49 15.22 -8.17 -8.80
CA GLY A 49 15.94 -7.06 -8.18
C GLY A 49 16.37 -5.93 -9.12
N GLN A 50 15.87 -5.91 -10.37
CA GLN A 50 16.08 -4.77 -11.27
C GLN A 50 15.20 -3.60 -10.82
N VAL A 51 15.76 -2.39 -10.90
CA VAL A 51 15.12 -1.17 -10.43
C VAL A 51 15.03 -0.17 -11.58
N TYR A 52 13.85 0.41 -11.75
CA TYR A 52 13.54 1.41 -12.77
C TYR A 52 12.88 2.61 -12.09
N GLU A 53 13.44 3.80 -12.30
CA GLU A 53 13.10 5.00 -11.53
C GLU A 53 12.96 6.19 -12.48
N ILE A 54 11.98 7.06 -12.24
CA ILE A 54 11.82 8.33 -12.96
C ILE A 54 11.12 9.37 -12.10
N GLY A 55 11.47 10.65 -12.30
CA GLY A 55 10.85 11.78 -11.61
C GLY A 55 11.33 11.97 -10.17
N ASP A 56 10.44 12.45 -9.31
CA ASP A 56 10.71 12.77 -7.90
C ASP A 56 10.70 11.52 -7.00
N TRP A 57 11.35 10.44 -7.44
CA TRP A 57 11.28 9.14 -6.77
C TRP A 57 12.01 9.13 -5.41
N GLU A 58 13.03 9.97 -5.21
CA GLU A 58 13.76 10.15 -3.94
C GLU A 58 12.99 10.95 -2.89
N GLN A 59 11.92 11.63 -3.29
CA GLN A 59 11.19 12.50 -2.40
C GLN A 59 10.59 11.68 -1.25
N LEU A 60 10.94 12.04 -0.02
CA LEU A 60 10.42 11.40 1.17
C LEU A 60 9.01 11.91 1.49
N PHE A 61 8.12 10.99 1.84
CA PHE A 61 6.76 11.24 2.30
C PHE A 61 6.33 10.19 3.33
N THR A 62 5.20 10.43 4.01
CA THR A 62 4.70 9.46 5.02
C THR A 62 3.95 8.30 4.38
N LEU A 63 4.18 7.09 4.87
CA LEU A 63 3.64 5.83 4.35
C LEU A 63 2.11 5.75 4.44
N GLN A 64 1.53 6.34 5.48
CA GLN A 64 0.09 6.46 5.67
C GLN A 64 -0.61 5.10 5.60
N SER A 65 -1.81 5.05 4.99
CA SER A 65 -2.63 3.83 4.88
C SER A 65 -1.99 2.69 4.10
N ILE A 66 -0.87 2.90 3.40
CA ILE A 66 -0.11 1.82 2.76
C ILE A 66 0.41 0.84 3.82
N SER A 67 0.78 1.35 5.00
CA SER A 67 1.26 0.57 6.15
C SER A 67 0.34 -0.58 6.57
N LYS A 68 -0.97 -0.43 6.36
CA LYS A 68 -2.02 -1.36 6.81
C LYS A 68 -1.85 -2.77 6.25
N ALA A 69 -1.45 -2.89 4.98
CA ALA A 69 -1.26 -4.18 4.34
C ALA A 69 -0.14 -5.01 5.00
N PHE A 70 0.95 -4.33 5.38
CA PHE A 70 2.12 -4.94 5.99
C PHE A 70 1.87 -5.31 7.45
N VAL A 71 1.18 -4.44 8.19
CA VAL A 71 0.80 -4.68 9.59
C VAL A 71 -0.23 -5.80 9.71
N TYR A 72 -1.14 -5.93 8.73
CA TYR A 72 -2.00 -7.11 8.60
C TYR A 72 -1.19 -8.40 8.45
N GLY A 73 -0.18 -8.40 7.58
CA GLY A 73 0.75 -9.53 7.43
C GLY A 73 1.45 -9.89 8.76
N MET A 74 1.93 -8.89 9.49
CA MET A 74 2.56 -9.10 10.80
C MET A 74 1.59 -9.69 11.84
N ALA A 75 0.33 -9.22 11.87
CA ALA A 75 -0.69 -9.78 12.76
C ALA A 75 -1.01 -11.25 12.42
N LEU A 76 -1.00 -11.62 11.13
CA LEU A 76 -1.15 -13.01 10.68
C LEU A 76 0.05 -13.87 11.11
N GLU A 77 1.27 -13.36 11.02
CA GLU A 77 2.46 -14.08 11.53
C GLU A 77 2.40 -14.32 13.03
N ASP A 78 1.97 -13.32 13.79
CA ASP A 78 1.89 -13.43 15.24
C ASP A 78 0.83 -14.42 15.71
N HIS A 79 -0.35 -14.46 15.08
CA HIS A 79 -1.51 -15.18 15.64
C HIS A 79 -2.17 -16.21 14.72
N GLY A 80 -1.86 -16.19 13.43
CA GLY A 80 -2.51 -17.04 12.43
C GLY A 80 -3.89 -16.57 11.99
N ARG A 81 -4.38 -17.15 10.89
CA ARG A 81 -5.62 -16.75 10.19
C ARG A 81 -6.85 -16.81 11.09
N ASP A 82 -7.06 -17.94 11.76
CA ASP A 82 -8.26 -18.20 12.56
C ASP A 82 -8.43 -17.22 13.71
N TYR A 83 -7.32 -16.74 14.27
CA TYR A 83 -7.34 -15.76 15.35
C TYR A 83 -7.60 -14.34 14.81
N VAL A 84 -6.91 -13.95 13.75
CA VAL A 84 -7.04 -12.61 13.16
C VAL A 84 -8.45 -12.40 12.57
N VAL A 85 -8.99 -13.39 11.86
CA VAL A 85 -10.31 -13.28 11.21
C VAL A 85 -11.45 -13.09 12.20
N LYS A 86 -11.31 -13.60 13.44
CA LYS A 86 -12.29 -13.40 14.51
C LYS A 86 -12.38 -11.95 14.99
N ARG A 87 -11.34 -11.15 14.74
CA ARG A 87 -11.28 -9.73 15.15
C ARG A 87 -11.40 -8.75 14.00
N VAL A 88 -10.99 -9.14 12.80
CA VAL A 88 -11.05 -8.30 11.60
C VAL A 88 -11.46 -9.19 10.42
N GLY A 89 -12.50 -8.80 9.68
CA GLY A 89 -12.95 -9.52 8.51
C GLY A 89 -12.00 -9.38 7.31
N VAL A 90 -12.48 -9.78 6.14
CA VAL A 90 -11.78 -9.66 4.85
C VAL A 90 -12.68 -9.10 3.74
N GLU A 91 -13.89 -8.71 4.08
CA GLU A 91 -14.90 -8.28 3.12
C GLU A 91 -14.78 -6.77 2.83
N PRO A 92 -15.06 -6.32 1.60
CA PRO A 92 -15.16 -4.90 1.30
C PRO A 92 -16.32 -4.26 2.09
N THR A 93 -16.15 -2.99 2.47
CA THR A 93 -17.19 -2.23 3.19
C THR A 93 -18.32 -1.76 2.27
N GLY A 94 -18.03 -1.50 0.99
CA GLY A 94 -18.98 -0.92 0.02
C GLY A 94 -19.27 0.59 0.23
N ASP A 95 -18.71 1.21 1.26
CA ASP A 95 -18.95 2.61 1.65
C ASP A 95 -17.66 3.43 1.75
N ALA A 96 -17.83 4.76 1.76
CA ALA A 96 -16.74 5.73 1.84
C ALA A 96 -15.70 5.39 2.91
N PHE A 97 -14.40 5.52 2.64
CA PHE A 97 -13.37 5.36 3.68
C PHE A 97 -13.57 6.29 4.88
N ASN A 98 -14.23 7.44 4.61
CA ASN A 98 -14.66 8.42 5.59
C ASN A 98 -16.11 8.28 6.04
N SER A 99 -16.88 7.30 5.58
CA SER A 99 -18.25 7.03 6.08
C SER A 99 -18.22 6.53 7.52
N ILE A 100 -19.27 6.89 8.27
CA ILE A 100 -19.51 6.65 9.69
C ILE A 100 -19.01 5.27 10.17
N ILE A 101 -18.58 5.20 11.44
CA ILE A 101 -18.07 4.00 12.13
C ILE A 101 -18.99 2.78 11.88
N LYS A 102 -18.71 2.01 10.84
CA LYS A 102 -19.44 0.80 10.50
C LYS A 102 -18.57 -0.41 10.80
N LEU A 103 -19.04 -1.18 11.76
CA LEU A 103 -18.61 -2.55 12.02
C LEU A 103 -19.65 -3.46 11.37
N ASP A 104 -19.23 -4.66 11.00
CA ASP A 104 -20.14 -5.65 10.41
C ASP A 104 -21.37 -5.85 11.32
N GLU A 105 -22.57 -5.74 10.76
CA GLU A 105 -23.79 -5.69 11.57
C GLU A 105 -24.03 -6.99 12.35
N SER A 106 -23.58 -8.12 11.82
CA SER A 106 -23.77 -9.44 12.44
C SER A 106 -22.68 -9.76 13.46
N SER A 107 -21.42 -9.62 13.05
CA SER A 107 -20.23 -10.06 13.79
C SER A 107 -19.59 -8.95 14.61
N LYS A 108 -19.98 -7.68 14.39
CA LYS A 108 -19.46 -6.48 15.07
C LYS A 108 -17.95 -6.27 14.93
N ARG A 109 -17.28 -7.01 14.05
CA ARG A 109 -15.87 -6.83 13.70
C ARG A 109 -15.72 -5.78 12.59
N PRO A 110 -14.57 -5.09 12.48
CA PRO A 110 -14.26 -4.30 11.30
C PRO A 110 -14.25 -5.17 10.05
N TYR A 111 -14.75 -4.63 8.94
CA TYR A 111 -14.94 -5.37 7.69
C TYR A 111 -13.67 -5.97 7.11
N ASN A 112 -12.56 -5.22 7.12
CA ASN A 112 -11.27 -5.63 6.58
C ASN A 112 -10.11 -4.82 7.20
N PRO A 113 -8.86 -5.28 7.11
CA PRO A 113 -7.70 -4.55 7.64
C PRO A 113 -7.31 -3.28 6.87
N MET A 114 -7.87 -3.01 5.69
CA MET A 114 -7.48 -1.84 4.86
C MET A 114 -8.24 -0.57 5.25
N VAL A 115 -9.38 -0.70 5.94
CA VAL A 115 -10.08 0.42 6.58
C VAL A 115 -9.50 0.75 7.95
N ASN A 116 -9.67 1.99 8.43
CA ASN A 116 -9.03 2.46 9.66
C ASN A 116 -9.36 1.60 10.89
N ALA A 117 -10.62 1.19 11.05
CA ALA A 117 -11.03 0.34 12.18
C ALA A 117 -10.29 -1.00 12.17
N GLY A 118 -10.22 -1.68 11.02
CA GLY A 118 -9.49 -2.95 10.91
C GLY A 118 -7.98 -2.78 11.01
N ALA A 119 -7.44 -1.65 10.55
CA ALA A 119 -6.03 -1.33 10.73
C ALA A 119 -5.67 -1.11 12.20
N ILE A 120 -6.48 -0.36 12.96
CA ILE A 120 -6.28 -0.19 14.41
C ILE A 120 -6.41 -1.55 15.12
N ALA A 121 -7.40 -2.36 14.73
CA ALA A 121 -7.56 -3.69 15.29
C ALA A 121 -6.36 -4.60 14.99
N THR A 122 -5.87 -4.67 13.76
CA THR A 122 -4.65 -5.44 13.42
C THR A 122 -3.41 -4.90 14.13
N THR A 123 -3.26 -3.58 14.23
CA THR A 123 -2.16 -2.94 14.99
C THR A 123 -2.22 -3.32 16.48
N SER A 124 -3.42 -3.42 17.05
CA SER A 124 -3.61 -3.86 18.43
C SER A 124 -3.13 -5.30 18.67
N LEU A 125 -3.07 -6.12 17.62
CA LEU A 125 -2.60 -7.52 17.70
C LEU A 125 -1.08 -7.67 17.69
N ILE A 126 -0.32 -6.64 17.35
CA ILE A 126 1.14 -6.75 17.30
C ILE A 126 1.69 -7.09 18.68
N LYS A 127 2.34 -8.25 18.78
CA LYS A 127 2.87 -8.78 20.04
C LYS A 127 3.99 -7.90 20.60
N GLY A 128 4.07 -7.83 21.92
CA GLY A 128 5.13 -7.17 22.70
C GLY A 128 4.62 -6.78 24.08
N VAL A 129 5.50 -6.72 25.07
CA VAL A 129 5.14 -6.47 26.48
C VAL A 129 4.67 -5.03 26.69
N GLY A 130 5.19 -4.08 25.91
CA GLY A 130 4.82 -2.67 25.98
C GLY A 130 5.07 -1.89 24.70
N PRO A 131 4.81 -0.57 24.71
CA PRO A 131 4.84 0.27 23.51
C PRO A 131 6.16 0.25 22.76
N THR A 132 7.30 0.34 23.47
CA THR A 132 8.63 0.36 22.85
C THR A 132 8.97 -0.92 22.12
N GLU A 133 8.67 -2.08 22.70
CA GLU A 133 8.94 -3.36 22.06
C GLU A 133 8.08 -3.55 20.80
N ARG A 134 6.79 -3.19 20.89
CA ARG A 134 5.87 -3.27 19.75
C ARG A 134 6.29 -2.34 18.61
N LEU A 135 6.73 -1.13 18.94
CA LEU A 135 7.28 -0.18 17.97
C LEU A 135 8.54 -0.74 17.30
N ASN A 136 9.52 -1.22 18.07
CA ASN A 136 10.75 -1.77 17.51
C ASN A 136 10.46 -2.94 16.58
N ARG A 137 9.60 -3.87 16.98
CA ARG A 137 9.21 -4.99 16.13
C ARG A 137 8.53 -4.56 14.82
N MET A 138 7.74 -3.49 14.87
CA MET A 138 7.09 -2.93 13.68
C MET A 138 8.13 -2.27 12.77
N LEU A 139 9.08 -1.52 13.31
CA LEU A 139 10.19 -0.93 12.56
C LEU A 139 11.07 -2.01 11.93
N ASP A 140 11.44 -3.04 12.69
CA ASP A 140 12.21 -4.19 12.22
C ASP A 140 11.45 -4.91 11.08
N MET A 141 10.13 -5.05 11.20
CA MET A 141 9.30 -5.62 10.14
C MET A 141 9.39 -4.78 8.86
N PHE A 142 9.17 -3.47 8.92
CA PHE A 142 9.26 -2.62 7.74
C PHE A 142 10.67 -2.56 7.16
N GLN A 143 11.71 -2.56 8.00
CA GLN A 143 13.10 -2.61 7.57
C GLN A 143 13.40 -3.83 6.69
N ARG A 144 12.82 -5.00 6.98
CA ARG A 144 12.96 -6.18 6.11
C ARG A 144 12.34 -5.99 4.74
N TYR A 145 11.25 -5.22 4.64
CA TYR A 145 10.63 -4.90 3.36
C TYR A 145 11.41 -3.85 2.56
N VAL A 146 12.00 -2.83 3.19
CA VAL A 146 12.69 -1.75 2.47
C VAL A 146 14.19 -2.00 2.28
N GLY A 147 14.81 -2.77 3.17
CA GLY A 147 16.24 -3.07 3.17
C GLY A 147 17.14 -2.06 3.90
N HIS A 148 16.57 -1.07 4.59
CA HIS A 148 17.29 -0.09 5.41
C HIS A 148 16.44 0.41 6.59
N ASN A 149 17.07 1.15 7.50
CA ASN A 149 16.37 1.73 8.65
C ASN A 149 15.36 2.81 8.20
N LEU A 150 14.19 2.81 8.82
CA LEU A 150 13.15 3.81 8.62
C LEU A 150 13.00 4.69 9.86
N PHE A 151 12.47 5.89 9.66
CA PHE A 151 12.24 6.86 10.72
C PHE A 151 10.80 7.34 10.70
N ILE A 152 10.31 7.76 11.87
CA ILE A 152 8.98 8.32 12.02
C ILE A 152 9.07 9.84 11.92
N ASP A 153 8.22 10.44 11.08
CA ASP A 153 7.99 11.88 11.10
C ASP A 153 7.20 12.25 12.36
N MET A 154 7.90 12.81 13.34
CA MET A 154 7.30 13.21 14.61
C MET A 154 6.28 14.32 14.46
N SER A 155 6.38 15.18 13.43
CA SER A 155 5.42 16.26 13.19
C SER A 155 4.10 15.68 12.72
N VAL A 156 4.13 14.77 11.74
CA VAL A 156 2.93 14.08 11.25
C VAL A 156 2.34 13.22 12.35
N PHE A 157 3.16 12.47 13.08
CA PHE A 157 2.69 11.62 14.19
C PHE A 157 1.95 12.44 15.24
N MET A 158 2.52 13.56 15.70
CA MET A 158 1.89 14.41 16.72
C MET A 158 0.60 15.07 16.21
N SER A 159 0.55 15.43 14.92
CA SER A 159 -0.63 16.01 14.30
C SER A 159 -1.78 15.01 14.16
N GLU A 160 -1.49 13.80 13.66
CA GLU A 160 -2.43 12.66 13.60
C GLU A 160 -2.94 12.29 15.00
N ARG A 161 -2.02 12.20 15.96
CA ARG A 161 -2.35 11.88 17.36
C ARG A 161 -3.26 12.93 17.96
N THR A 162 -3.03 14.21 17.73
CA THR A 162 -3.84 15.30 18.31
C THR A 162 -5.23 15.37 17.69
N THR A 163 -5.34 15.18 16.38
CA THR A 163 -6.60 15.34 15.62
C THR A 163 -7.40 14.03 15.43
N GLY A 164 -6.82 12.88 15.78
CA GLY A 164 -7.38 11.53 15.59
C GLY A 164 -8.61 11.16 16.44
N HIS A 165 -9.51 12.10 16.72
CA HIS A 165 -10.74 11.86 17.51
C HIS A 165 -11.61 10.75 16.93
N ARG A 166 -11.71 10.67 15.60
CA ARG A 166 -12.45 9.61 14.92
C ARG A 166 -11.84 8.22 15.17
N ASN A 167 -10.51 8.11 15.13
CA ASN A 167 -9.81 6.87 15.43
C ASN A 167 -10.01 6.44 16.88
N ARG A 168 -10.01 7.40 17.82
CA ARG A 168 -10.37 7.14 19.23
C ARG A 168 -11.79 6.62 19.39
N ALA A 169 -12.76 7.25 18.73
CA ALA A 169 -14.15 6.80 18.77
C ALA A 169 -14.30 5.36 18.22
N MET A 170 -13.64 5.05 17.10
CA MET A 170 -13.60 3.69 16.55
C MET A 170 -12.97 2.69 17.53
N ALA A 171 -11.86 3.05 18.17
CA ALA A 171 -11.18 2.18 19.13
C ALA A 171 -12.06 1.89 20.35
N HIS A 172 -12.70 2.90 20.95
CA HIS A 172 -13.64 2.67 22.06
C HIS A 172 -14.83 1.80 21.65
N LEU A 173 -15.36 1.98 20.44
CA LEU A 173 -16.43 1.13 19.95
C LEU A 173 -15.96 -0.33 19.77
N MET A 174 -14.78 -0.52 19.19
CA MET A 174 -14.18 -1.86 19.03
C MET A 174 -13.87 -2.52 20.37
N LEU A 175 -13.46 -1.77 21.39
CA LEU A 175 -13.28 -2.29 22.75
C LEU A 175 -14.60 -2.81 23.32
N ASN A 176 -15.70 -2.08 23.15
CA ASN A 176 -17.02 -2.52 23.59
C ASN A 176 -17.44 -3.86 22.96
N PHE A 177 -17.05 -4.10 21.70
CA PHE A 177 -17.32 -5.37 21.01
C PHE A 177 -16.24 -6.45 21.20
N GLY A 178 -15.20 -6.18 22.00
CA GLY A 178 -14.12 -7.14 22.25
C GLY A 178 -13.19 -7.38 21.05
N MET A 179 -13.16 -6.46 20.10
CA MET A 179 -12.31 -6.56 18.89
C MET A 179 -10.87 -6.09 19.14
N ILE A 180 -10.69 -5.21 20.13
CA ILE A 180 -9.38 -4.77 20.64
C ILE A 180 -9.35 -4.85 22.17
N ASP A 181 -8.15 -4.90 22.73
CA ASP A 181 -7.94 -4.95 24.18
C ASP A 181 -7.97 -3.55 24.83
N ALA A 182 -8.00 -3.50 26.17
CA ALA A 182 -8.19 -2.27 26.95
C ALA A 182 -7.08 -1.21 26.77
N LYS A 183 -5.91 -1.58 26.23
CA LYS A 183 -4.77 -0.69 25.98
C LYS A 183 -4.96 0.12 24.68
N ILE A 184 -6.06 0.87 24.61
CA ILE A 184 -6.46 1.64 23.42
C ILE A 184 -5.38 2.64 23.00
N ASP A 185 -4.88 3.43 23.96
CA ASP A 185 -3.92 4.49 23.64
C ASP A 185 -2.60 3.92 23.09
N GLU A 186 -2.14 2.77 23.61
CA GLU A 186 -0.95 2.10 23.07
C GLU A 186 -1.18 1.63 21.62
N ALA A 187 -2.36 1.09 21.31
CA ALA A 187 -2.69 0.62 19.96
C ALA A 187 -2.84 1.80 18.98
N LEU A 188 -3.44 2.90 19.43
CA LEU A 188 -3.60 4.11 18.62
C LEU A 188 -2.28 4.81 18.38
N ASP A 189 -1.43 4.99 19.41
CA ASP A 189 -0.12 5.60 19.24
C ASP A 189 0.73 4.78 18.25
N LEU A 190 0.72 3.44 18.34
CA LEU A 190 1.40 2.57 17.37
C LEU A 190 0.81 2.70 15.94
N TYR A 191 -0.51 2.81 15.82
CA TYR A 191 -1.19 3.02 14.54
C TYR A 191 -0.83 4.37 13.91
N PHE A 192 -0.71 5.43 14.70
CA PHE A 192 -0.27 6.72 14.20
C PHE A 192 1.22 6.67 13.81
N GLN A 193 2.06 5.99 14.59
CA GLN A 193 3.47 5.79 14.28
C GLN A 193 3.70 5.07 12.94
N GLN A 194 2.97 3.99 12.63
CA GLN A 194 3.11 3.32 11.33
C GLN A 194 2.69 4.22 10.15
N CYS A 195 1.67 5.06 10.33
CA CYS A 195 1.20 5.97 9.29
C CYS A 195 2.21 7.08 9.02
N SER A 196 3.01 7.44 10.04
CA SER A 196 4.02 8.49 9.98
C SER A 196 5.42 7.99 9.61
N LEU A 197 5.60 6.73 9.20
CA LEU A 197 6.87 6.23 8.68
C LEU A 197 7.25 6.96 7.39
N MET A 198 8.49 7.42 7.29
CA MET A 198 9.00 8.10 6.10
C MET A 198 9.55 7.09 5.10
N VAL A 199 9.09 7.18 3.86
CA VAL A 199 9.51 6.35 2.73
C VAL A 199 9.65 7.21 1.47
N ASN A 200 10.38 6.73 0.48
CA ASN A 200 10.38 7.29 -0.87
C ASN A 200 9.65 6.34 -1.85
N CYS A 201 9.59 6.69 -3.14
CA CYS A 201 8.90 5.88 -4.15
C CYS A 201 9.61 4.53 -4.39
N ARG A 202 10.94 4.48 -4.31
CA ARG A 202 11.72 3.25 -4.42
C ARG A 202 11.40 2.29 -3.29
N ASP A 203 11.37 2.76 -2.05
CA ASP A 203 11.05 1.95 -0.86
C ASP A 203 9.71 1.26 -1.06
N LEU A 204 8.68 2.01 -1.49
CA LEU A 204 7.37 1.47 -1.82
C LEU A 204 7.41 0.39 -2.91
N ALA A 205 8.21 0.58 -3.96
CA ALA A 205 8.33 -0.39 -5.04
C ALA A 205 9.02 -1.67 -4.56
N VAL A 206 10.05 -1.58 -3.71
CA VAL A 206 10.71 -2.75 -3.07
C VAL A 206 9.73 -3.46 -2.15
N MET A 207 8.95 -2.73 -1.35
CA MET A 207 7.90 -3.30 -0.49
C MET A 207 6.87 -4.09 -1.32
N ALA A 208 6.40 -3.52 -2.43
CA ALA A 208 5.47 -4.18 -3.35
C ALA A 208 6.11 -5.39 -4.05
N ALA A 209 7.37 -5.29 -4.47
CA ALA A 209 8.10 -6.37 -5.12
C ALA A 209 8.38 -7.53 -4.15
N THR A 210 8.58 -7.23 -2.87
CA THR A 210 8.68 -8.23 -1.80
C THR A 210 7.39 -9.05 -1.69
N LEU A 211 6.22 -8.41 -1.79
CA LEU A 211 4.93 -9.11 -1.83
C LEU A 211 4.77 -9.91 -3.14
N ALA A 212 5.19 -9.36 -4.28
CA ALA A 212 5.20 -10.06 -5.57
C ALA A 212 6.11 -11.30 -5.54
N ASN A 213 7.20 -11.25 -4.77
CA ASN A 213 8.23 -12.28 -4.64
C ASN A 213 8.01 -13.19 -3.42
N ASN A 214 6.74 -13.51 -3.12
CA ASN A 214 6.38 -14.49 -2.07
C ASN A 214 6.99 -14.17 -0.68
N GLY A 215 7.06 -12.89 -0.34
CA GLY A 215 7.54 -12.37 0.94
C GLY A 215 9.05 -12.24 1.07
N MET A 216 9.80 -12.43 -0.03
CA MET A 216 11.26 -12.28 -0.07
C MET A 216 11.64 -10.93 -0.68
N ASN A 217 12.39 -10.11 0.04
CA ASN A 217 12.88 -8.84 -0.48
C ASN A 217 13.83 -9.13 -1.67
N PRO A 218 13.52 -8.63 -2.89
CA PRO A 218 14.29 -9.01 -4.08
C PRO A 218 15.71 -8.43 -4.09
N ILE A 219 16.01 -7.42 -3.28
CA ILE A 219 17.32 -6.79 -3.20
C ILE A 219 18.15 -7.44 -2.07
N THR A 220 17.60 -7.49 -0.86
CA THR A 220 18.35 -8.00 0.31
C THR A 220 18.32 -9.51 0.44
N GLN A 221 17.40 -10.19 -0.26
CA GLN A 221 17.12 -11.63 -0.13
C GLN A 221 16.75 -12.03 1.30
N GLU A 222 16.21 -11.09 2.08
CA GLU A 222 15.66 -11.33 3.41
C GLU A 222 14.16 -11.58 3.34
N ARG A 223 13.66 -12.55 4.12
CA ARG A 223 12.23 -12.83 4.23
C ARG A 223 11.55 -11.80 5.13
N ALA A 224 10.75 -10.93 4.52
CA ALA A 224 9.98 -9.90 5.22
C ALA A 224 8.65 -10.43 5.79
N VAL A 225 8.07 -11.46 5.17
CA VAL A 225 6.87 -12.15 5.67
C VAL A 225 6.87 -13.61 5.21
N ASP A 226 6.28 -14.48 6.03
CA ASP A 226 6.03 -15.86 5.68
C ASP A 226 5.17 -15.95 4.41
N SER A 227 5.72 -16.64 3.40
CA SER A 227 5.07 -16.95 2.12
C SER A 227 3.64 -17.44 2.24
N ARG A 228 3.31 -18.18 3.32
CA ARG A 228 1.96 -18.71 3.50
C ARG A 228 0.93 -17.59 3.55
N TYR A 229 1.26 -16.40 4.06
CA TYR A 229 0.31 -15.29 4.24
C TYR A 229 0.23 -14.32 3.07
N ILE A 230 1.11 -14.46 2.06
CA ILE A 230 1.13 -13.57 0.89
C ILE A 230 -0.22 -13.57 0.18
N ARG A 231 -0.83 -14.74 -0.01
CA ARG A 231 -2.16 -14.83 -0.62
C ARG A 231 -3.20 -14.04 0.16
N ASP A 232 -3.20 -14.14 1.48
CA ASP A 232 -4.16 -13.41 2.32
C ASP A 232 -3.98 -11.89 2.20
N ILE A 233 -2.74 -11.41 2.23
CA ILE A 233 -2.40 -9.98 2.06
C ILE A 233 -2.85 -9.48 0.68
N LEU A 234 -2.47 -10.18 -0.39
CA LEU A 234 -2.77 -9.79 -1.77
C LEU A 234 -4.27 -9.81 -2.06
N THR A 235 -5.01 -10.81 -1.57
CA THR A 235 -6.46 -10.88 -1.77
C THR A 235 -7.16 -9.68 -1.12
N VAL A 236 -6.77 -9.32 0.11
CA VAL A 236 -7.39 -8.17 0.79
C VAL A 236 -6.93 -6.83 0.19
N MET A 237 -5.70 -6.72 -0.29
CA MET A 237 -5.27 -5.55 -1.08
C MET A 237 -6.09 -5.42 -2.37
N TYR A 238 -6.35 -6.53 -3.06
CA TYR A 238 -7.13 -6.56 -4.28
C TYR A 238 -8.58 -6.09 -4.06
N THR A 239 -9.25 -6.59 -3.02
CA THR A 239 -10.67 -6.30 -2.78
C THR A 239 -10.94 -5.03 -1.97
N CYS A 240 -9.96 -4.54 -1.19
CA CYS A 240 -10.17 -3.46 -0.22
C CYS A 240 -9.12 -2.35 -0.25
N GLY A 241 -8.09 -2.45 -1.08
CA GLY A 241 -6.91 -1.60 -1.00
C GLY A 241 -7.07 -0.17 -1.55
N MET A 242 -8.03 0.04 -2.45
CA MET A 242 -8.23 1.30 -3.16
C MET A 242 -9.46 2.08 -2.68
N TYR A 243 -9.77 1.98 -1.38
CA TYR A 243 -10.92 2.66 -0.77
C TYR A 243 -12.21 2.35 -1.55
N ASP A 244 -13.01 3.36 -1.87
CA ASP A 244 -14.29 3.22 -2.58
C ASP A 244 -14.08 2.92 -4.07
N PHE A 245 -12.86 3.17 -4.57
CA PHE A 245 -12.46 2.87 -5.92
C PHE A 245 -12.05 1.40 -6.10
N ALA A 246 -12.10 0.56 -5.05
CA ALA A 246 -11.66 -0.84 -5.14
C ALA A 246 -12.38 -1.67 -6.21
N GLY A 247 -13.69 -1.47 -6.40
CA GLY A 247 -14.45 -2.16 -7.44
C GLY A 247 -14.05 -1.72 -8.86
N GLU A 248 -13.95 -0.40 -9.10
CA GLU A 248 -13.50 0.13 -10.39
C GLU A 248 -12.03 -0.22 -10.68
N TRP A 249 -11.18 -0.19 -9.66
CA TRP A 249 -9.79 -0.60 -9.76
C TRP A 249 -9.65 -2.07 -10.18
N ALA A 250 -10.42 -2.95 -9.53
CA ALA A 250 -10.44 -4.37 -9.87
C ALA A 250 -10.89 -4.62 -11.33
N TYR A 251 -11.76 -3.75 -11.86
CA TYR A 251 -12.26 -3.82 -13.24
C TYR A 251 -11.30 -3.23 -14.29
N LYS A 252 -10.65 -2.09 -13.98
CA LYS A 252 -9.80 -1.36 -14.94
C LYS A 252 -8.34 -1.81 -14.90
N VAL A 253 -7.81 -2.04 -13.69
CA VAL A 253 -6.38 -2.33 -13.47
C VAL A 253 -6.17 -3.80 -13.12
N GLY A 254 -7.01 -4.36 -12.26
CA GLY A 254 -7.03 -5.80 -11.96
C GLY A 254 -5.82 -6.33 -11.21
N LEU A 255 -5.15 -5.50 -10.41
CA LEU A 255 -3.97 -5.86 -9.63
C LEU A 255 -4.14 -5.54 -8.13
N PRO A 256 -3.55 -6.31 -7.20
CA PRO A 256 -3.53 -5.93 -5.78
C PRO A 256 -2.81 -4.59 -5.59
N ALA A 257 -3.43 -3.66 -4.88
CA ALA A 257 -2.88 -2.32 -4.69
C ALA A 257 -3.21 -1.75 -3.32
N LYS A 258 -2.50 -0.69 -2.90
CA LYS A 258 -2.86 0.10 -1.74
C LYS A 258 -2.45 1.56 -1.93
N SER A 259 -3.43 2.45 -1.77
CA SER A 259 -3.25 3.90 -1.80
C SER A 259 -3.01 4.49 -0.39
N GLY A 260 -2.31 5.61 -0.32
CA GLY A 260 -2.09 6.41 0.88
C GLY A 260 -2.38 7.89 0.63
N VAL A 261 -2.96 8.56 1.63
CA VAL A 261 -3.36 9.98 1.54
C VAL A 261 -2.20 10.97 1.40
N SER A 262 -0.95 10.50 1.52
CA SER A 262 0.25 11.28 1.16
C SER A 262 0.46 11.38 -0.35
N GLY A 263 -0.31 10.63 -1.16
CA GLY A 263 -0.14 10.53 -2.62
C GLY A 263 0.66 9.32 -3.08
N GLY A 264 1.07 8.45 -2.15
CA GLY A 264 1.70 7.16 -2.46
C GLY A 264 0.67 6.13 -2.94
N LEU A 265 1.08 5.28 -3.88
CA LEU A 265 0.32 4.15 -4.38
C LEU A 265 1.28 2.99 -4.63
N ILE A 266 0.99 1.81 -4.09
CA ILE A 266 1.67 0.57 -4.47
C ILE A 266 0.75 -0.32 -5.29
N VAL A 267 1.32 -1.01 -6.28
CA VAL A 267 0.66 -2.04 -7.08
C VAL A 267 1.58 -3.25 -7.14
N VAL A 268 1.03 -4.44 -6.90
CA VAL A 268 1.76 -5.70 -6.91
C VAL A 268 1.39 -6.47 -8.17
N VAL A 269 2.37 -6.83 -8.98
CA VAL A 269 2.21 -7.77 -10.10
C VAL A 269 2.79 -9.12 -9.65
N PRO A 270 1.96 -10.08 -9.22
CA PRO A 270 2.44 -11.30 -8.60
C PRO A 270 3.46 -12.04 -9.47
N GLN A 271 4.57 -12.47 -8.86
CA GLN A 271 5.69 -13.16 -9.51
C GLN A 271 6.46 -12.35 -10.57
N GLN A 272 6.20 -11.06 -10.74
CA GLN A 272 6.88 -10.24 -11.74
C GLN A 272 7.56 -9.01 -11.13
N MET A 273 6.81 -8.14 -10.47
CA MET A 273 7.31 -6.85 -9.99
C MET A 273 6.40 -6.16 -8.98
N GLY A 274 6.96 -5.23 -8.24
CA GLY A 274 6.26 -4.18 -7.52
C GLY A 274 6.36 -2.86 -8.27
N ILE A 275 5.27 -2.11 -8.29
CA ILE A 275 5.19 -0.76 -8.86
C ILE A 275 4.82 0.18 -7.73
N ALA A 276 5.48 1.33 -7.68
CA ALA A 276 5.10 2.44 -6.83
C ALA A 276 4.98 3.73 -7.64
N ILE A 277 3.99 4.53 -7.25
CA ILE A 277 3.82 5.89 -7.75
C ILE A 277 3.67 6.82 -6.54
N PHE A 278 4.30 7.98 -6.62
CA PHE A 278 4.13 9.07 -5.67
C PHE A 278 3.71 10.33 -6.41
N SER A 279 2.52 10.83 -6.10
CA SER A 279 2.04 12.14 -6.54
C SER A 279 0.98 12.65 -5.54
N PRO A 280 1.25 13.74 -4.79
CA PRO A 280 0.42 14.19 -3.67
C PRO A 280 -1.06 14.49 -3.96
N PRO A 281 -1.45 15.11 -5.10
CA PRO A 281 -2.86 15.43 -5.36
C PRO A 281 -3.75 14.18 -5.47
N LEU A 282 -4.82 14.16 -4.67
CA LEU A 282 -5.77 13.07 -4.55
C LEU A 282 -7.09 13.38 -5.26
N ASP A 283 -7.72 12.34 -5.80
CA ASP A 283 -9.10 12.38 -6.28
C ASP A 283 -10.13 12.44 -5.13
N SER A 284 -11.41 12.42 -5.48
CA SER A 284 -12.52 12.39 -4.52
C SER A 284 -12.57 11.13 -3.64
N HIS A 285 -11.87 10.06 -4.02
CA HIS A 285 -11.79 8.80 -3.29
C HIS A 285 -10.55 8.72 -2.38
N GLY A 286 -9.71 9.76 -2.37
CA GLY A 286 -8.50 9.83 -1.55
C GLY A 286 -7.30 9.09 -2.14
N SER A 287 -7.26 8.89 -3.46
CA SER A 287 -6.17 8.23 -4.17
C SER A 287 -5.46 9.16 -5.15
N SER A 288 -4.16 8.95 -5.35
CA SER A 288 -3.36 9.77 -6.26
C SER A 288 -3.90 9.75 -7.68
N VAL A 289 -4.25 10.92 -8.23
CA VAL A 289 -4.82 11.03 -9.59
C VAL A 289 -3.85 10.49 -10.64
N ARG A 290 -2.60 10.98 -10.61
CA ARG A 290 -1.55 10.51 -11.52
C ARG A 290 -1.21 9.03 -11.27
N GLY A 291 -1.23 8.59 -10.01
CA GLY A 291 -1.01 7.18 -9.65
C GLY A 291 -2.01 6.23 -10.29
N ILE A 292 -3.30 6.57 -10.26
CA ILE A 292 -4.34 5.77 -10.93
C ILE A 292 -4.10 5.73 -12.43
N LYS A 293 -3.87 6.88 -13.07
CA LYS A 293 -3.67 6.97 -14.54
C LYS A 293 -2.48 6.16 -15.03
N VAL A 294 -1.35 6.26 -14.33
CA VAL A 294 -0.15 5.46 -14.63
C VAL A 294 -0.45 3.96 -14.50
N SER A 295 -1.19 3.56 -13.48
CA SER A 295 -1.52 2.15 -13.24
C SER A 295 -2.50 1.59 -14.27
N GLU A 296 -3.49 2.38 -14.70
CA GLU A 296 -4.41 2.04 -15.80
C GLU A 296 -3.61 1.77 -17.09
N GLU A 297 -2.74 2.70 -17.49
CA GLU A 297 -1.97 2.56 -18.75
C GLU A 297 -0.91 1.45 -18.68
N LEU A 298 -0.27 1.24 -17.53
CA LEU A 298 0.63 0.09 -17.34
C LEU A 298 -0.10 -1.24 -17.49
N SER A 299 -1.28 -1.38 -16.88
CA SER A 299 -2.05 -2.63 -16.95
C SER A 299 -2.53 -2.90 -18.37
N GLU A 300 -3.10 -1.90 -19.05
CA GLU A 300 -3.58 -2.01 -20.42
C GLU A 300 -2.45 -2.30 -21.40
N LYS A 301 -1.33 -1.58 -21.31
CA LYS A 301 -0.23 -1.69 -22.27
C LYS A 301 0.44 -3.06 -22.25
N PHE A 302 0.54 -3.65 -21.07
CA PHE A 302 1.32 -4.87 -20.84
C PHE A 302 0.47 -6.09 -20.50
N GLY A 303 -0.86 -5.98 -20.50
CA GLY A 303 -1.76 -7.09 -20.17
C GLY A 303 -1.51 -7.64 -18.77
N LEU A 304 -1.33 -6.76 -17.78
CA LEU A 304 -0.98 -7.15 -16.41
C LEU A 304 -2.19 -7.59 -15.58
N HIS A 305 -3.40 -7.37 -16.09
CA HIS A 305 -4.64 -7.63 -15.39
C HIS A 305 -4.74 -9.11 -14.99
N LEU A 306 -5.05 -9.41 -13.72
CA LEU A 306 -5.07 -10.79 -13.21
C LEU A 306 -6.06 -11.72 -13.93
N PHE A 307 -7.08 -11.15 -14.58
CA PHE A 307 -8.09 -11.89 -15.34
C PHE A 307 -7.91 -11.84 -16.86
N ASP A 308 -6.84 -11.23 -17.36
CA ASP A 308 -6.52 -11.35 -18.79
C ASP A 308 -6.13 -12.81 -19.11
N LEU A 309 -6.82 -13.39 -20.10
CA LEU A 309 -6.57 -14.76 -20.53
C LEU A 309 -5.15 -14.82 -21.14
N GLN A 310 -4.28 -15.58 -20.49
CA GLN A 310 -2.88 -15.78 -20.91
C GLN A 310 -2.81 -16.19 -22.38
N THR A 311 -2.33 -15.29 -23.22
CA THR A 311 -1.96 -15.58 -24.62
C THR A 311 -0.47 -15.31 -24.77
N ASP A 312 0.41 -16.20 -24.28
CA ASP A 312 1.89 -16.20 -24.44
C ASP A 312 2.65 -14.85 -24.25
N ARG A 313 1.98 -13.78 -23.81
CA ARG A 313 2.47 -12.39 -23.74
C ARG A 313 2.59 -11.87 -22.30
N SER A 314 2.16 -12.64 -21.30
CA SER A 314 1.93 -12.15 -19.94
C SER A 314 3.19 -12.02 -19.07
N ARG A 315 4.39 -12.26 -19.61
CA ARG A 315 5.61 -11.74 -19.00
C ARG A 315 5.92 -10.41 -19.65
N LEU A 316 5.93 -9.34 -18.86
CA LEU A 316 6.42 -8.03 -19.29
C LEU A 316 7.75 -8.18 -20.06
N LEU A 317 8.65 -9.02 -19.54
CA LEU A 317 9.93 -9.35 -20.16
C LEU A 317 9.80 -10.02 -21.55
N ASP A 318 8.82 -10.89 -21.77
CA ASP A 318 8.60 -11.55 -23.06
C ASP A 318 7.98 -10.58 -24.07
N THR A 319 7.06 -9.71 -23.64
CA THR A 319 6.49 -8.65 -24.51
C THR A 319 7.54 -7.60 -24.90
N LEU A 320 8.47 -7.27 -24.00
CA LEU A 320 9.60 -6.39 -24.29
C LEU A 320 10.61 -7.05 -25.25
N CYS A 321 10.71 -8.38 -25.28
CA CYS A 321 11.55 -9.12 -26.22
C CYS A 321 10.89 -9.34 -27.59
N ASN A 322 9.59 -9.66 -27.64
CA ASN A 322 8.87 -10.02 -28.89
C ASN A 322 8.63 -8.87 -29.85
N LYS A 323 8.67 -7.59 -29.41
CA LYS A 323 8.57 -6.44 -30.32
C LYS A 323 9.70 -6.36 -31.36
N GLN A 324 10.83 -7.03 -31.11
CA GLN A 324 11.96 -7.01 -32.04
C GLN A 324 11.73 -7.82 -33.32
N GLU A 325 10.91 -8.87 -33.27
CA GLU A 325 10.63 -9.72 -34.43
C GLU A 325 9.63 -9.08 -35.40
N THR A 326 8.74 -8.21 -34.92
CA THR A 326 7.72 -7.55 -35.77
C THR A 326 8.14 -6.22 -36.38
N GLU A 327 9.25 -5.62 -35.96
CA GLU A 327 9.79 -4.37 -36.54
C GLU A 327 11.00 -4.61 -37.48
N SER A 328 11.31 -5.88 -37.76
CA SER A 328 12.39 -6.30 -38.67
C SER A 328 11.93 -7.03 -39.95
N GLU A 329 10.62 -6.95 -40.27
CA GLU A 329 10.03 -7.31 -41.57
C GLU A 329 9.44 -6.08 -42.27
#